data_AF-A0A5C2HFG2-F1
#
_entry.id   AF-A0A5C2HFG2-F1
#
_cell.length_a   1.000
_cell.length_b   1.000
_cell.length_c   1.000
_cell.angle_alpha   90.00
_cell.angle_beta   90.00
_cell.angle_gamma   90.00
#
_symmetry.space_group_name_H-M   'P 1'
#
loop_
_entity.id
_entity.type
_entity.pdbx_description
1 polymer ?
#
loop_
_entity_poly.entity_id
_entity_poly.type
_entity_poly.pdbx_seq_one_letter_code
_entity_poly.pdbx_strand_id
1 'polypeptide(L)'
;MKAHLKNLKKLLKSSFILIEILISVLILSFIFISFANSSFLFSTRNSNFINLMELENSIDKNDLKSFHKSSSSYEVLINGEKTTLTLFKNIYKDENIKLVYYEK
;
A
#
# COMPACT_ATOMS: atom_id res chain seq x y z
N MET A 1 28.30 -39.91 -41.49
CA MET A 1 29.23 -39.04 -40.72
C MET A 1 28.75 -37.57 -40.58
N LYS A 2 28.43 -36.85 -41.67
CA LYS A 2 27.98 -35.43 -41.60
C LYS A 2 26.68 -35.18 -40.81
N ALA A 3 25.69 -36.08 -40.91
CA ALA A 3 24.43 -35.95 -40.18
C ALA A 3 24.59 -36.05 -38.64
N HIS A 4 25.49 -36.94 -38.19
CA HIS A 4 25.79 -37.15 -36.78
C HIS A 4 26.44 -35.90 -36.15
N LEU A 5 27.33 -35.25 -36.90
CA LEU A 5 28.00 -33.99 -36.51
C LEU A 5 27.01 -32.81 -36.43
N LYS A 6 25.99 -32.78 -37.29
CA LYS A 6 24.93 -31.77 -37.27
C LYS A 6 24.02 -31.93 -36.04
N ASN A 7 23.67 -33.17 -35.68
CA ASN A 7 22.87 -33.46 -34.49
C ASN A 7 23.62 -33.12 -33.20
N LEU A 8 24.93 -33.41 -33.12
CA LEU A 8 25.76 -33.06 -31.97
C LEU A 8 25.82 -31.54 -31.76
N LYS A 9 26.01 -30.76 -32.84
CA LYS A 9 26.00 -29.28 -32.79
C LYS A 9 24.63 -28.73 -32.38
N LYS A 10 23.53 -29.36 -32.82
CA LYS A 10 22.16 -28.96 -32.43
C LYS A 10 21.92 -29.20 -30.94
N LEU A 11 22.35 -30.35 -30.42
CA LEU A 11 22.27 -30.69 -29.00
C LEU A 11 23.08 -29.71 -28.15
N LEU A 12 24.34 -29.44 -28.52
CA LEU A 12 25.18 -28.45 -27.84
C LEU A 12 24.52 -27.07 -27.79
N LYS A 13 24.00 -26.55 -28.91
CA LYS A 13 23.28 -25.27 -28.94
C LYS A 13 22.04 -25.27 -28.04
N SER A 14 21.27 -26.36 -28.05
CA SER A 14 20.10 -26.51 -27.18
C SER A 14 20.47 -26.52 -25.70
N SER A 15 21.58 -27.15 -25.33
CA SER A 15 22.08 -27.17 -23.94
C SER A 15 22.56 -25.79 -23.48
N PHE A 16 23.21 -25.01 -24.35
CA PHE A 16 23.59 -23.62 -24.01
C PHE A 16 22.37 -22.71 -23.80
N ILE A 17 21.35 -22.83 -24.65
CA ILE A 17 20.09 -22.11 -24.51
C ILE A 17 19.41 -22.47 -23.19
N LEU A 18 19.43 -23.75 -22.81
CA LEU A 18 18.84 -24.21 -21.55
C LEU A 18 19.54 -23.61 -20.32
N ILE A 19 20.87 -23.51 -20.36
CA ILE A 19 21.68 -22.90 -19.30
C ILE A 19 21.39 -21.39 -19.20
N GLU A 20 21.27 -20.70 -20.33
CA GLU A 20 20.95 -19.28 -20.36
C GLU A 20 19.55 -18.98 -19.78
N ILE A 21 18.57 -19.80 -20.11
CA ILE A 21 17.22 -19.72 -19.53
C ILE A 21 17.29 -19.97 -18.02
N LEU A 22 18.04 -20.97 -17.57
CA LEU A 22 18.18 -21.28 -16.13
C LEU A 22 18.81 -20.11 -15.36
N ILE A 23 19.86 -19.50 -15.91
CA ILE A 23 20.51 -18.32 -15.32
C ILE A 23 19.52 -17.14 -15.27
N SER A 24 18.77 -16.92 -16.34
CA SER A 24 17.78 -15.84 -16.42
C SER A 24 16.69 -16.01 -15.37
N VAL A 25 16.16 -17.22 -15.20
CA VAL A 25 15.16 -17.54 -14.17
C VAL A 25 15.74 -17.37 -12.76
N LEU A 26 16.99 -17.76 -12.53
CA LEU A 26 17.67 -17.57 -11.26
C LEU A 26 17.81 -16.08 -10.90
N ILE A 27 18.28 -15.27 -11.84
CA ILE A 27 18.42 -13.81 -11.64
C ILE A 27 17.06 -13.19 -11.37
N LEU A 28 16.04 -13.55 -12.17
CA LEU A 28 14.69 -13.03 -12.01
C LEU A 28 14.11 -13.40 -10.64
N SER A 29 14.29 -14.65 -10.20
CA SER A 29 13.87 -15.11 -8.87
C SER A 29 14.55 -14.31 -7.76
N PHE A 30 15.85 -14.06 -7.88
CA PHE A 30 16.60 -13.30 -6.87
C PHE A 30 16.12 -11.84 -6.77
N ILE A 31 15.80 -11.22 -7.91
CA ILE A 31 15.21 -9.89 -7.98
C ILE A 31 13.86 -9.89 -7.26
N PHE A 32 12.95 -10.82 -7.60
CA PHE A 32 11.63 -10.91 -6.96
C PHE A 32 11.72 -11.08 -5.44
N ILE A 33 12.60 -11.96 -4.96
CA ILE A 33 12.81 -12.17 -3.52
C ILE A 33 13.31 -10.89 -2.85
N SER A 34 14.24 -10.18 -3.50
CA SER A 34 14.79 -8.92 -2.97
C SER A 34 13.73 -7.83 -2.85
N PHE A 35 12.85 -7.70 -3.86
CA PHE A 35 11.73 -6.75 -3.83
C PHE A 35 10.65 -7.13 -2.79
N ALA A 36 10.35 -8.42 -2.64
CA ALA A 36 9.39 -8.89 -1.64
C ALA A 36 9.90 -8.57 -0.22
N ASN A 37 11.17 -8.86 0.06
CA ASN A 37 11.79 -8.57 1.34
C ASN A 37 11.90 -7.06 1.63
N SER A 38 12.23 -6.24 0.63
CA SER A 38 12.31 -4.79 0.83
C SER A 38 10.94 -4.18 1.13
N SER A 39 9.90 -4.62 0.42
CA SER A 39 8.52 -4.18 0.63
C SER A 39 8.03 -4.59 2.02
N PHE A 40 8.31 -5.82 2.44
CA PHE A 40 7.95 -6.32 3.77
C PHE A 40 8.68 -5.57 4.89
N LEU A 41 9.98 -5.28 4.73
CA LEU A 41 10.74 -4.50 5.71
C LEU A 41 10.26 -3.05 5.78
N PHE A 42 9.89 -2.46 4.65
CA PHE A 42 9.33 -1.11 4.60
C PHE A 42 7.98 -1.05 5.30
N SER A 43 7.06 -1.99 5.02
CA SER A 43 5.75 -2.03 5.66
C SER A 43 5.83 -2.26 7.16
N THR A 44 6.77 -3.11 7.59
CA THR A 44 6.94 -3.43 9.01
C THR A 44 7.56 -2.25 9.79
N ARG A 45 8.51 -1.51 9.19
CA ARG A 45 9.14 -0.36 9.85
C ARG A 45 8.30 0.91 9.83
N ASN A 46 7.48 1.08 8.79
CA ASN A 46 6.70 2.30 8.56
C ASN A 46 5.19 2.07 8.66
N SER A 47 4.76 1.05 9.41
CA SER A 47 3.35 0.67 9.57
C SER A 47 2.46 1.86 9.94
N ASN A 48 2.94 2.74 10.85
CA ASN A 48 2.20 3.94 11.24
C ASN A 48 1.99 4.92 10.07
N PHE A 49 2.96 5.07 9.16
CA PHE A 49 2.81 5.94 8.00
C PHE A 49 1.82 5.35 6.99
N ILE A 50 1.87 4.03 6.77
CA ILE A 50 0.91 3.34 5.90
C ILE A 50 -0.51 3.47 6.46
N ASN A 51 -0.68 3.24 7.77
CA ASN A 51 -1.97 3.40 8.44
C ASN A 51 -2.49 4.84 8.35
N LEU A 52 -1.63 5.84 8.55
CA LEU A 52 -2.00 7.26 8.39
C LEU A 52 -2.47 7.56 6.95
N MET A 53 -1.74 7.07 5.95
CA MET A 53 -2.09 7.25 4.55
C MET A 53 -3.41 6.54 4.20
N GLU A 54 -3.68 5.36 4.74
CA GLU A 54 -4.96 4.67 4.58
C GLU A 54 -6.11 5.44 5.23
N LEU A 55 -5.90 6.00 6.43
CA LEU A 55 -6.87 6.84 7.12
C LEU A 55 -7.16 8.13 6.34
N GLU A 56 -6.14 8.79 5.81
CA GLU A 56 -6.29 9.98 4.96
C GLU A 56 -7.12 9.67 3.71
N ASN A 57 -6.78 8.59 3.01
CA ASN A 57 -7.54 8.11 1.86
C ASN A 57 -9.00 7.77 2.21
N SER A 58 -9.26 7.26 3.42
CA SER A 58 -10.62 6.96 3.88
C SER A 58 -11.44 8.23 4.11
N ILE A 59 -10.82 9.31 4.60
CA ILE A 59 -11.45 10.62 4.75
C ILE A 59 -11.78 11.20 3.38
N ASP A 60 -10.84 11.18 2.42
CA ASP A 60 -11.05 11.69 1.06
C ASP A 60 -12.18 10.97 0.32
N LYS A 61 -12.34 9.66 0.57
CA LYS A 61 -13.41 8.84 -0.01
C LYS A 61 -14.72 8.89 0.78
N ASN A 62 -14.79 9.65 1.87
CA ASN A 62 -15.89 9.65 2.84
C ASN A 62 -16.23 8.24 3.40
N ASP A 63 -15.26 7.33 3.47
CA ASP A 63 -15.42 5.99 4.06
C ASP A 63 -14.99 5.96 5.53
N LEU A 64 -15.81 6.56 6.39
CA LEU A 64 -15.49 6.80 7.80
C LEU A 64 -15.89 5.64 8.74
N LYS A 65 -15.97 4.40 8.25
CA LYS A 65 -16.42 3.23 9.06
C LYS A 65 -15.55 2.99 10.30
N SER A 66 -14.26 3.29 10.22
CA SER A 66 -13.30 3.15 11.32
C SER A 66 -13.35 4.32 12.30
N PHE A 67 -14.09 5.40 11.99
CA PHE A 67 -14.18 6.59 12.82
C PHE A 67 -15.43 6.56 13.68
N HIS A 68 -15.29 6.94 14.94
CA HIS A 68 -16.41 7.20 15.82
C HIS A 68 -16.98 8.59 15.55
N LYS A 69 -18.18 8.67 14.98
CA LYS A 69 -18.90 9.92 14.75
C LYS A 69 -19.59 10.39 16.04
N SER A 70 -19.43 11.67 16.34
CA SER A 70 -20.10 12.37 17.45
C SER A 70 -20.60 13.72 16.94
N SER A 71 -21.66 14.24 17.53
CA SER A 71 -22.21 15.55 17.16
C SER A 71 -22.35 16.41 18.40
N SER A 72 -21.96 17.67 18.29
CA SER A 72 -22.15 18.67 19.35
C SER A 72 -22.77 19.91 18.75
N SER A 73 -23.84 20.40 19.38
CA SER A 73 -24.49 21.65 19.02
C SER A 73 -23.96 22.77 19.91
N TYR A 74 -23.55 23.87 19.30
CA TYR A 74 -23.04 25.05 19.96
C TYR A 74 -23.93 26.25 19.63
N GLU A 75 -24.33 27.01 20.64
CA GLU A 75 -24.88 28.35 20.41
C GLU A 75 -23.72 29.31 20.13
N VAL A 76 -23.75 29.93 18.95
CA VAL A 76 -22.80 30.98 18.56
C VAL A 76 -23.55 32.26 18.26
N LEU A 77 -22.90 33.38 18.56
CA LEU A 77 -23.37 34.71 18.19
C LEU A 77 -22.78 35.07 16.83
N ILE A 78 -23.63 35.17 15.81
CA ILE A 78 -23.26 35.64 14.47
C ILE A 78 -24.04 36.93 14.23
N ASN A 79 -23.34 38.04 14.01
CA ASN A 79 -23.94 39.36 13.77
C ASN A 79 -24.98 39.80 14.83
N GLY A 80 -24.80 39.38 16.09
CA GLY A 80 -25.70 39.74 17.19
C GLY A 80 -26.92 38.80 17.35
N GLU A 81 -27.11 37.84 16.44
CA GLU A 81 -28.14 36.82 16.55
C GLU A 81 -27.56 35.50 17.10
N LYS A 82 -28.29 34.86 18.02
CA LYS A 82 -27.95 33.52 18.49
C LYS A 82 -28.32 32.50 17.42
N THR A 83 -27.32 31.81 16.90
CA THR A 83 -27.48 30.73 15.93
C THR A 83 -26.95 29.43 16.53
N THR A 84 -27.70 28.34 16.39
CA THR A 84 -27.20 27.00 16.75
C THR A 84 -26.44 26.41 15.57
N LEU A 85 -25.16 26.10 15.78
CA LEU A 85 -24.33 25.34 14.85
C LEU A 85 -24.15 23.92 15.37
N THR A 86 -24.53 22.93 14.58
CA THR A 86 -24.20 21.53 14.85
C THR A 86 -22.93 21.18 14.11
N LEU A 87 -21.91 20.73 14.86
CA LEU A 87 -20.65 20.24 14.30
C LEU A 87 -20.60 18.73 14.46
N PHE A 88 -20.23 18.06 13.38
CA PHE A 88 -19.98 16.62 13.40
C PHE A 88 -18.47 16.40 13.54
N LYS A 89 -18.12 15.50 14.45
CA LYS A 89 -16.74 15.18 14.80
C LYS A 89 -16.53 13.69 14.66
N ASN A 90 -15.67 13.31 13.73
CA ASN A 90 -15.26 11.95 13.48
C ASN A 90 -13.89 11.72 14.11
N ILE A 91 -13.78 10.72 14.99
CA ILE A 91 -12.55 10.42 15.73
C ILE A 91 -12.09 9.01 15.41
N TYR A 92 -10.86 8.88 14.94
CA TYR A 92 -10.13 7.62 14.93
C TYR A 92 -9.08 7.65 16.05
N LYS A 93 -8.96 6.56 16.81
CA LYS A 93 -7.94 6.46 17.86
C LYS A 93 -7.50 5.01 18.03
N ASP A 94 -6.20 4.78 17.92
CA ASP A 94 -5.53 3.54 18.34
C ASP A 94 -4.42 3.86 19.36
N GLU A 95 -3.50 2.90 19.58
CA GLU A 95 -2.40 3.04 20.53
C GLU A 95 -1.36 4.11 20.12
N ASN A 96 -1.21 4.38 18.82
CA ASN A 96 -0.14 5.21 18.27
C ASN A 96 -0.65 6.49 17.58
N ILE A 97 -1.89 6.47 17.08
CA ILE A 97 -2.47 7.49 16.21
C ILE A 97 -3.80 7.94 16.78
N LYS A 98 -4.00 9.26 16.83
CA LYS A 98 -5.29 9.89 17.09
C LYS A 98 -5.56 10.92 16.00
N LEU A 99 -6.63 10.69 15.24
CA LEU A 99 -7.08 11.54 14.15
C LEU A 99 -8.45 12.11 14.48
N VAL A 100 -8.60 13.41 14.27
CA VAL A 100 -9.86 14.14 14.51
C VAL A 100 -10.20 14.90 13.24
N TYR A 101 -11.34 14.56 12.65
CA TYR A 101 -11.87 15.18 11.46
C TYR A 101 -13.21 15.85 11.79
N TYR A 102 -13.37 17.10 11.39
CA TYR A 102 -14.59 17.88 11.62
C TYR A 102 -15.35 18.04 10.31
N GLU A 103 -16.62 17.67 10.33
CA GLU A 103 -17.59 17.90 9.26
C GLU A 103 -18.52 19.02 9.68
N LYS A 104 -18.77 19.94 8.74
CA LYS A 104 -19.74 21.02 8.89
C LYS A 104 -21.13 20.57 8.44
#